data_AF-A0A560L1K7-F1
#
_entry.id   AF-A0A560L1K7-F1
#
_cell.length_a   1.000
_cell.length_b   1.000
_cell.length_c   1.000
_cell.angle_alpha   90.00
_cell.angle_beta   90.00
_cell.angle_gamma   90.00
#
_symmetry.space_group_name_H-M   'P 1'
#
loop_
_entity.id
_entity.type
_entity.pdbx_description
1 polymer ?
#
loop_
_entity_poly.entity_id
_entity_poly.type
_entity_poly.pdbx_seq_one_letter_code
_entity_poly.pdbx_strand_id
1 'polypeptide(L)' 'MTQRDLTIAEVLKDPLIRQVMRADRISITRMADLLQDAARRQERALSANLASIAHAAVRSVSQADLR' A
#
# COMPACT_ATOMS: atom_id res chain seq x y z
N MET A 1 -14.17 12.16 13.79
CA MET A 1 -12.70 12.09 13.76
C MET A 1 -12.31 11.67 12.36
N THR A 2 -11.61 12.50 11.59
CA THR A 2 -11.09 12.11 10.29
C THR A 2 -9.94 11.13 10.52
N GLN A 3 -10.08 9.90 10.02
CA GLN A 3 -9.02 8.90 10.06
C GLN A 3 -7.93 9.35 9.09
N ARG A 4 -6.83 9.87 9.62
CA ARG A 4 -5.65 10.22 8.83
C ARG A 4 -4.70 9.03 8.86
N ASP A 5 -4.26 8.59 7.70
CA ASP A 5 -3.24 7.56 7.59
C ASP A 5 -1.88 8.08 8.07
N LEU A 6 -1.14 7.23 8.78
CA LEU A 6 0.20 7.54 9.25
C LEU A 6 1.24 7.19 8.18
N THR A 7 2.22 8.06 8.01
CA THR A 7 3.44 7.73 7.27
C THR A 7 4.26 6.67 8.01
N ILE A 8 5.11 5.94 7.30
CA ILE A 8 6.05 4.96 7.93
C ILE A 8 6.89 5.64 9.01
N ALA A 9 7.35 6.86 8.78
CA ALA A 9 8.15 7.62 9.76
C ALA A 9 7.35 7.96 11.02
N GLU A 10 6.07 8.28 10.90
CA GLU A 10 5.17 8.53 12.03
C GLU A 10 4.89 7.23 12.80
N VAL A 11 4.66 6.11 12.10
CA VAL A 11 4.46 4.78 12.70
C VAL A 11 5.67 4.38 13.56
N LEU A 12 6.89 4.54 13.05
CA LEU A 12 8.11 4.21 13.79
C LEU A 12 8.35 5.14 15.00
N LYS A 13 7.75 6.33 14.98
CA LYS A 13 7.85 7.33 16.05
C LYS A 13 6.70 7.26 17.07
N ASP A 14 5.66 6.49 16.80
CA ASP A 14 4.50 6.36 17.68
C ASP A 14 4.85 5.59 18.97
N PRO A 15 4.50 6.13 20.16
CA PRO A 15 4.87 5.51 21.43
C PRO A 15 4.15 4.18 21.69
N LEU A 16 2.88 4.05 21.28
CA LEU A 16 2.10 2.83 21.47
C LEU A 16 2.58 1.74 20.52
N ILE A 17 2.87 2.09 19.27
CA ILE A 17 3.44 1.14 18.29
C ILE A 17 4.80 0.66 18.78
N ARG A 18 5.67 1.54 19.30
CA ARG A 18 6.94 1.13 19.91
C ARG A 18 6.76 0.22 21.12
N GLN A 19 5.70 0.39 21.90
CA GLN A 19 5.41 -0.50 23.04
C GLN A 19 5.06 -1.91 22.55
N VAL A 20 4.22 -2.02 21.52
CA VAL A 20 3.88 -3.31 20.88
C VAL A 20 5.14 -3.96 20.28
N MET A 21 5.95 -3.20 19.53
CA MET A 21 7.21 -3.71 18.98
C MET A 21 8.16 -4.27 20.04
N ARG A 22 8.25 -3.60 21.20
CA ARG A 22 9.07 -4.09 22.33
C ARG A 22 8.50 -5.37 22.93
N ALA A 23 7.17 -5.46 23.07
CA ALA A 23 6.52 -6.69 23.53
C ALA A 23 6.81 -7.87 22.59
N ASP A 24 6.85 -7.61 21.27
CA ASP A 24 7.08 -8.61 20.24
C ASP A 24 8.56 -8.84 19.90
N ARG A 25 9.49 -8.15 20.58
CA ARG A 25 10.94 -8.17 20.30
C ARG A 25 11.27 -7.84 18.84
N ILE A 26 10.56 -6.90 18.25
CA ILE A 26 10.78 -6.39 16.90
C ILE A 26 11.66 -5.13 16.96
N SER A 27 12.77 -5.13 16.23
CA SER A 27 13.62 -3.95 16.10
C SER A 27 12.99 -2.89 15.20
N ILE A 28 13.38 -1.62 15.38
CA ILE A 28 12.93 -0.52 14.52
C ILE A 28 13.27 -0.77 13.06
N THR A 29 14.48 -1.25 12.77
CA THR A 29 14.90 -1.60 11.41
C THR A 29 14.01 -2.67 10.80
N ARG A 30 13.73 -3.76 11.54
CA ARG A 30 12.87 -4.84 11.05
C ARG A 30 11.45 -4.36 10.75
N MET A 31 10.90 -3.49 11.58
CA MET A 31 9.58 -2.90 11.32
C MET A 31 9.62 -1.97 10.09
N ALA A 32 10.67 -1.18 9.92
CA ALA A 32 10.84 -0.33 8.75
C ALA A 32 10.87 -1.16 7.46
N ASP A 33 11.63 -2.26 7.45
CA ASP A 33 11.72 -3.17 6.30
C ASP A 33 10.35 -3.75 5.93
N LEU A 34 9.59 -4.23 6.93
CA LEU A 34 8.25 -4.77 6.74
C LEU A 34 7.28 -3.75 6.15
N LEU A 35 7.28 -2.51 6.69
CA LEU A 35 6.41 -1.45 6.21
C LEU A 35 6.79 -1.00 4.79
N GLN A 36 8.08 -0.93 4.48
CA GLN A 36 8.57 -0.59 3.15
C GLN A 36 8.21 -1.68 2.13
N ASP A 37 8.32 -2.95 2.51
CA ASP A 37 7.88 -4.08 1.69
C ASP A 37 6.37 -4.05 1.44
N ALA A 38 5.58 -3.77 2.48
CA ALA A 38 4.15 -3.64 2.36
C ALA A 38 3.77 -2.49 1.40
N ALA A 39 4.40 -1.32 1.54
CA ALA A 39 4.18 -0.17 0.67
C ALA A 39 4.49 -0.51 -0.80
N ARG A 40 5.64 -1.13 -1.08
CA ARG A 40 6.00 -1.59 -2.44
C ARG A 40 4.98 -2.57 -3.02
N ARG A 41 4.46 -3.49 -2.21
CA ARG A 41 3.43 -4.44 -2.65
C ARG A 41 2.10 -3.74 -2.94
N GLN A 42 1.74 -2.76 -2.12
CA GLN A 42 0.54 -1.95 -2.32
C GLN A 42 0.62 -1.15 -3.62
N GLU A 43 1.75 -0.49 -3.88
CA GLU A 43 1.99 0.23 -5.13
C GLU A 43 1.83 -0.67 -6.35
N ARG A 44 2.47 -1.86 -6.32
CA ARG A 44 2.34 -2.84 -7.42
C ARG A 44 0.91 -3.31 -7.63
N ALA A 45 0.16 -3.56 -6.56
CA ALA A 45 -1.24 -3.97 -6.65
C ALA A 45 -2.11 -2.86 -7.26
N LEU A 46 -1.89 -1.60 -6.87
CA LEU A 46 -2.56 -0.44 -7.45
C LEU A 46 -2.24 -0.30 -8.94
N SER A 47 -0.96 -0.41 -9.34
CA SER A 47 -0.56 -0.37 -10.75
C SER A 47 -1.19 -1.50 -11.56
N ALA A 48 -1.25 -2.72 -11.02
CA ALA A 48 -1.89 -3.86 -11.70
C ALA A 48 -3.40 -3.65 -11.90
N ASN A 49 -4.09 -3.10 -10.89
CA ASN A 49 -5.51 -2.76 -11.01
C ASN A 49 -5.74 -1.69 -12.09
N LEU A 50 -4.90 -0.65 -12.13
CA LEU A 50 -5.00 0.39 -13.16
C LEU A 50 -4.76 -0.17 -14.56
N ALA A 51 -3.79 -1.06 -14.73
CA ALA A 51 -3.55 -1.74 -16.00
C ALA A 51 -4.77 -2.59 -16.43
N SER A 52 -5.39 -3.31 -15.51
CA SER A 52 -6.61 -4.08 -15.78
C SER A 52 -7.77 -3.19 -16.25
N ILE A 53 -7.99 -2.05 -15.60
CA ILE A 53 -9.01 -1.06 -15.99
C ILE A 53 -8.71 -0.48 -17.37
N ALA A 54 -7.44 -0.14 -17.66
CA ALA A 54 -7.04 0.36 -18.96
C ALA A 54 -7.27 -0.68 -20.07
N HIS A 55 -6.92 -1.95 -19.83
CA HIS A 55 -7.19 -3.04 -20.78
C HIS A 55 -8.70 -3.25 -21.01
N ALA A 56 -9.52 -3.16 -19.97
CA ALA A 56 -10.97 -3.23 -20.10
C ALA A 56 -11.51 -2.07 -20.96
N ALA A 57 -11.06 -0.84 -20.72
CA ALA A 57 -11.47 0.33 -21.48
C ALA A 57 -11.10 0.22 -22.97
N VAL A 58 -9.88 -0.23 -23.30
CA VAL A 58 -9.45 -0.44 -24.69
C VAL A 58 -10.31 -1.49 -25.40
N ARG A 59 -10.68 -2.59 -24.71
CA ARG A 59 -11.58 -3.61 -25.28
C ARG A 59 -12.98 -3.05 -25.55
N SER A 60 -13.51 -2.22 -24.66
CA SER A 60 -14.82 -1.58 -24.84
C SER A 60 -14.86 -0.66 -26.06
N VAL A 61 -13.81 0.15 -26.26
CA VAL A 61 -13.71 1.07 -27.42
C VAL A 61 -13.66 0.28 -28.72
N SER A 62 -12.82 -0.76 -28.79
CA SER A 62 -12.73 -1.63 -29.97
C SER A 62 -14.05 -2.36 -30.29
N GLN A 63 -14.89 -2.63 -29.30
CA GLN A 63 -16.19 -3.28 -29.50
C GLN A 63 -17.27 -2.28 -29.99
N ALA A 64 -17.14 -1.00 -29.68
CA ALA A 64 -18.06 0.05 -30.12
C ALA A 64 -17.86 0.44 -31.59
N ASP A 65 -16.62 0.39 -32.11
CA ASP A 65 -16.31 0.66 -33.53
C ASP A 65 -16.79 -0.44 -34.50
N LEU A 66 -17.25 -1.59 -33.98
CA LEU A 66 -17.75 -2.73 -34.77
C LEU A 66 -19.29 -2.76 -34.89
N ARG A 67 -19.99 -1.67 -34.54
CA ARG A 67 -21.46 -1.54 -34.65
C ARG A 67 -21.85 -0.35 -35.51
#